data_AF-A0A5S9IJJ6-F1
#
_entry.id   AF-A0A5S9IJJ6-F1
#
_cell.length_a   1.000
_cell.length_b   1.000
_cell.length_c   1.000
_cell.angle_alpha   90.00
_cell.angle_beta   90.00
_cell.angle_gamma   90.00
#
_symmetry.space_group_name_H-M   'P 1'
#
loop_
_entity.id
_entity.type
_entity.pdbx_description
1 polymer ?
#
loop_
_entity_poly.entity_id
_entity_poly.type
_entity_poly.pdbx_seq_one_letter_code
_entity_poly.pdbx_strand_id
1 'polypeptide(L)'
;MNNISKEGMQSTAIGFVGALVVFAFPFVTFIFSNLIILVHEMGHAAFGILFSYPSIPAFDFRYGGGVTTIQSRSTFFIFIIYLLFAVGLLKISNYPRLLKAAVVAIIVYSFCAFTSIHQQIILFMGHGTELIIAGIFLYRGLSGSAVIHKIEQPLYSMLGFFIVFYDMRFAYRLAYVESYRIQYGNAKGGGHWMDFSQLASWMQISLSSMAFFFLLCCILPVVLSALAHLYREKILAFISKA
;
A
#
# COMPACT_ATOMS: atom_id res chain seq x y z
N MET A 1 -16.56 7.66 21.82
CA MET A 1 -15.42 7.64 20.89
C MET A 1 -14.21 7.26 21.72
N ASN A 2 -13.35 6.37 21.23
CA ASN A 2 -12.15 6.01 21.99
C ASN A 2 -11.18 7.19 21.96
N ASN A 3 -10.74 7.65 23.14
CA ASN A 3 -9.66 8.60 23.22
C ASN A 3 -8.34 7.86 22.98
N ILE A 4 -7.42 8.50 22.25
CA ILE A 4 -6.07 7.97 22.07
C ILE A 4 -5.39 7.99 23.44
N SER A 5 -4.81 6.86 23.85
CA SER A 5 -4.11 6.79 25.13
C SER A 5 -2.86 7.67 25.11
N LYS A 6 -2.42 8.14 26.28
CA LYS A 6 -1.20 8.95 26.40
C LYS A 6 0.01 8.18 25.85
N GLU A 7 0.08 6.88 26.09
CA GLU A 7 1.15 6.02 25.58
C GLU A 7 1.12 5.90 24.05
N GLY A 8 -0.07 5.79 23.45
CA GLY A 8 -0.23 5.77 22.00
C GLY A 8 0.23 7.08 21.35
N MET A 9 -0.16 8.22 21.93
CA MET A 9 0.31 9.53 21.49
C MET A 9 1.83 9.67 21.62
N GLN A 10 2.40 9.27 22.76
CA GLN A 10 3.85 9.30 22.99
C GLN A 10 4.60 8.42 21.99
N SER A 11 4.14 7.19 21.78
CA SER A 11 4.75 6.26 20.83
C SER A 11 4.72 6.81 19.40
N THR A 12 3.59 7.43 19.02
CA THR A 12 3.42 8.06 17.72
C THR A 12 4.34 9.26 17.54
N ALA A 13 4.46 10.12 18.57
CA ALA A 13 5.38 11.25 18.56
C ALA A 13 6.85 10.83 18.49
N ILE A 14 7.25 9.82 19.28
CA ILE A 14 8.60 9.24 19.23
C ILE A 14 8.89 8.67 17.84
N GLY A 15 7.95 7.91 17.28
CA GLY A 15 8.09 7.35 15.94
C GLY A 15 8.21 8.42 14.86
N PHE A 16 7.41 9.49 14.94
CA PHE A 16 7.48 10.64 14.03
C PHE A 16 8.88 11.29 14.06
N VAL A 17 9.39 11.60 15.25
CA VAL A 17 10.73 12.16 15.42
C VAL A 17 11.79 11.19 14.91
N GLY A 18 11.67 9.90 15.22
CA GLY A 18 12.57 8.87 14.71
C GLY A 18 12.60 8.80 13.18
N ALA A 19 11.45 8.92 12.53
CA ALA A 19 11.35 8.93 11.07
C ALA A 19 12.05 10.15 10.47
N LEU A 20 11.88 11.34 11.07
CA LEU A 20 12.59 12.55 10.66
C LEU A 20 14.11 12.40 10.82
N VAL A 21 14.57 11.80 11.91
CA VAL A 21 15.99 11.49 12.13
C VAL A 21 16.50 10.57 11.03
N VAL A 22 15.83 9.45 10.76
CA VAL A 22 16.21 8.53 9.67
C VAL A 22 16.29 9.27 8.32
N PHE A 23 15.34 10.16 8.05
CA PHE A 23 15.27 10.93 6.82
C PHE A 23 16.37 11.99 6.66
N ALA A 24 16.85 12.54 7.79
CA ALA A 24 17.92 13.52 7.82
C ALA A 24 19.28 12.93 7.42
N PHE A 25 19.46 11.60 7.56
CA PHE A 25 20.71 10.91 7.24
C PHE A 25 20.55 10.06 5.97
N PRO A 26 21.15 10.45 4.83
CA PRO A 26 20.97 9.75 3.54
C PRO A 26 21.32 8.26 3.57
N PHE A 27 22.39 7.89 4.29
CA PHE A 27 22.82 6.50 4.42
C PHE A 27 21.77 5.65 5.17
N VAL A 28 21.19 6.19 6.24
CA VAL A 28 20.14 5.50 7.00
C VAL A 28 18.86 5.40 6.17
N THR A 29 18.48 6.48 5.49
CA THR A 29 17.36 6.46 4.53
C THR A 29 17.54 5.39 3.45
N PHE A 30 18.76 5.23 2.92
CA PHE A 30 19.08 4.19 1.95
C PHE A 30 18.87 2.78 2.53
N ILE A 31 19.33 2.51 3.75
CA ILE A 31 19.11 1.20 4.41
C ILE A 31 17.60 0.92 4.53
N PHE A 32 16.83 1.86 5.05
CA PHE A 32 15.38 1.69 5.24
C PHE A 32 14.61 1.68 3.91
N SER A 33 15.11 2.25 2.83
CA SER A 33 14.44 2.19 1.52
C SER A 33 14.32 0.76 0.97
N ASN A 34 15.13 -0.20 1.44
CA ASN A 34 14.96 -1.61 1.07
C ASN A 34 13.64 -2.19 1.59
N LEU A 35 13.15 -1.71 2.74
CA LEU A 35 11.81 -2.08 3.22
C LEU A 35 10.73 -1.58 2.27
N ILE A 36 10.89 -0.34 1.76
CA ILE A 36 9.94 0.26 0.82
C ILE A 36 9.94 -0.54 -0.47
N ILE A 37 11.10 -0.80 -1.06
CA ILE A 37 11.25 -1.63 -2.26
C ILE A 37 10.60 -3.01 -2.06
N LEU A 38 10.85 -3.67 -0.92
CA LEU A 38 10.25 -4.96 -0.64
C LEU A 38 8.71 -4.87 -0.63
N VAL A 39 8.15 -3.90 0.10
CA VAL A 39 6.70 -3.69 0.19
C VAL A 39 6.11 -3.34 -1.17
N HIS A 40 6.80 -2.53 -1.95
CA HIS A 40 6.43 -2.14 -3.31
C HIS A 40 6.28 -3.35 -4.23
N GLU A 41 7.34 -4.16 -4.35
CA GLU A 41 7.31 -5.33 -5.22
C GLU A 41 6.35 -6.40 -4.71
N MET A 42 6.23 -6.56 -3.38
CA MET A 42 5.20 -7.41 -2.79
C MET A 42 3.79 -6.94 -3.15
N GLY A 43 3.56 -5.64 -3.29
CA GLY A 43 2.31 -5.06 -3.74
C GLY A 43 1.95 -5.48 -5.16
N HIS A 44 2.87 -5.29 -6.11
CA HIS A 44 2.70 -5.77 -7.49
C HIS A 44 2.46 -7.29 -7.52
N ALA A 45 3.24 -8.06 -6.78
CA ALA A 45 3.13 -9.51 -6.78
C ALA A 45 1.81 -10.00 -6.18
N ALA A 46 1.40 -9.45 -5.04
CA ALA A 46 0.15 -9.82 -4.36
C ALA A 46 -1.06 -9.50 -5.23
N PHE A 47 -1.11 -8.31 -5.84
CA PHE A 47 -2.22 -7.94 -6.72
C PHE A 47 -2.16 -8.63 -8.08
N GLY A 48 -0.97 -8.94 -8.58
CA GLY A 48 -0.79 -9.82 -9.74
C GLY A 48 -1.45 -11.17 -9.49
N ILE A 49 -1.07 -11.85 -8.40
CA ILE A 49 -1.65 -13.15 -8.01
C ILE A 49 -3.16 -13.03 -7.79
N LEU A 50 -3.62 -11.97 -7.10
CA LEU A 50 -5.04 -11.71 -6.87
C LEU A 50 -5.83 -11.65 -8.18
N PHE A 51 -5.28 -11.04 -9.24
CA PHE A 51 -5.88 -10.98 -10.56
C PHE A 51 -5.45 -12.11 -11.50
N SER A 52 -4.88 -13.19 -10.94
CA SER A 52 -4.53 -14.44 -11.63
C SER A 52 -3.33 -14.34 -12.57
N TYR A 53 -2.39 -13.45 -12.27
CA TYR A 53 -1.07 -13.36 -12.86
C TYR A 53 -0.04 -13.93 -11.88
N PRO A 54 0.52 -15.13 -12.12
CA PRO A 54 1.61 -15.65 -11.29
C PRO A 54 2.75 -14.63 -11.26
N SER A 55 3.09 -14.16 -10.06
CA SER A 55 3.98 -13.03 -9.88
C SER A 55 4.99 -13.29 -8.77
N ILE A 56 6.25 -12.94 -9.01
CA ILE A 56 7.35 -13.15 -8.06
C ILE A 56 8.10 -11.83 -7.87
N PRO A 57 8.13 -11.27 -6.64
CA PRO A 57 8.88 -10.04 -6.36
C PRO A 57 10.36 -10.38 -6.16
N ALA A 58 11.25 -9.49 -6.62
CA ALA A 58 12.69 -9.62 -6.47
C ALA A 58 13.36 -8.24 -6.36
N PHE A 59 14.58 -8.22 -5.80
CA PHE A 59 15.45 -7.06 -5.86
C PHE A 59 16.21 -7.04 -7.19
N ASP A 60 16.26 -5.87 -7.84
CA ASP A 60 17.06 -5.65 -9.04
C ASP A 60 18.43 -5.10 -8.63
N PHE A 61 19.43 -5.97 -8.55
CA PHE A 61 20.80 -5.57 -8.25
C PHE A 61 21.55 -4.98 -9.46
N ARG A 62 20.99 -5.09 -10.68
CA ARG A 62 21.63 -4.57 -11.90
C ARG A 62 21.41 -3.08 -12.06
N TYR A 63 20.16 -2.63 -11.89
CA TYR A 63 19.80 -1.22 -11.99
C TYR A 63 19.54 -0.55 -10.63
N GLY A 64 19.51 -1.34 -9.56
CA GLY A 64 19.07 -0.91 -8.24
C GLY A 64 17.54 -0.90 -8.13
N GLY A 65 17.02 -1.12 -6.93
CA GLY A 65 15.58 -1.12 -6.66
C GLY A 65 14.96 -2.52 -6.72
N GLY A 66 13.71 -2.58 -7.19
CA GLY A 66 12.90 -3.79 -7.24
C GLY A 66 12.39 -4.12 -8.65
N VAL A 67 12.01 -5.38 -8.82
CA VAL A 67 11.32 -5.87 -10.01
C VAL A 67 10.38 -7.03 -9.65
N THR A 68 9.17 -6.97 -10.16
CA THR A 68 8.22 -8.08 -10.08
C THR A 68 8.11 -8.75 -11.42
N THR A 69 8.44 -10.05 -11.47
CA THR A 69 8.25 -10.85 -12.68
C THR A 69 6.80 -11.30 -12.73
N ILE A 70 6.03 -10.76 -13.66
CA ILE A 70 4.61 -11.07 -13.88
C ILE A 70 4.49 -11.99 -15.09
N GLN A 71 3.91 -13.19 -14.89
CA GLN A 71 3.67 -14.16 -15.96
C GLN A 71 2.31 -13.91 -16.64
N SER A 72 2.00 -14.66 -17.70
CA SER A 72 0.71 -14.56 -18.36
C SER A 72 -0.45 -14.92 -17.42
N ARG A 73 -1.60 -14.29 -17.66
CA ARG A 73 -2.81 -14.55 -16.88
C ARG A 73 -3.25 -15.99 -17.03
N SER A 74 -3.59 -16.64 -15.93
CA SER A 74 -3.99 -18.05 -15.91
C SER A 74 -5.44 -18.22 -15.46
N THR A 75 -6.27 -18.80 -16.33
CA THR A 75 -7.68 -19.11 -16.03
C THR A 75 -7.81 -20.05 -14.82
N PHE A 76 -6.83 -20.93 -14.60
CA PHE A 76 -6.79 -21.82 -13.45
C PHE A 76 -6.78 -21.03 -12.12
N PHE A 77 -5.97 -19.97 -12.02
CA PHE A 77 -5.96 -19.12 -10.84
C PHE A 77 -7.27 -18.34 -10.66
N ILE A 78 -7.93 -17.94 -11.75
CA ILE A 78 -9.26 -17.30 -11.67
C ILE A 78 -10.25 -18.26 -10.99
N PHE A 79 -10.29 -19.52 -11.42
CA PHE A 79 -11.14 -20.54 -10.79
C PHE A 79 -10.83 -20.72 -9.30
N ILE A 80 -9.54 -20.76 -8.92
CA ILE A 80 -9.15 -20.84 -7.51
C ILE A 80 -9.67 -19.63 -6.71
N ILE A 81 -9.52 -18.41 -7.22
CA ILE A 81 -10.00 -17.21 -6.53
C ILE A 81 -11.52 -17.25 -6.33
N TYR A 82 -12.29 -17.62 -7.36
CA TYR A 82 -13.75 -17.76 -7.21
C TYR A 82 -14.16 -18.91 -6.30
N LEU A 83 -13.40 -20.01 -6.26
CA LEU A 83 -13.62 -21.08 -5.29
C LEU A 83 -13.38 -20.57 -3.86
N LEU A 84 -12.34 -19.79 -3.63
CA LEU A 84 -12.07 -19.16 -2.33
C LEU A 84 -13.19 -18.20 -1.93
N PHE A 85 -13.74 -17.42 -2.86
CA PHE A 85 -14.91 -16.58 -2.60
C PHE A 85 -16.13 -17.41 -2.24
N ALA A 86 -16.43 -18.49 -2.98
CA ALA A 86 -17.56 -19.36 -2.68
C ALA A 86 -17.43 -19.96 -1.27
N VAL A 87 -16.26 -20.51 -0.93
CA VAL A 87 -15.98 -21.03 0.42
C VAL A 87 -16.10 -19.93 1.49
N GLY A 88 -15.60 -18.73 1.21
CA GLY A 88 -15.71 -17.57 2.09
C GLY A 88 -17.17 -17.19 2.37
N LEU A 89 -17.99 -17.08 1.32
CA LEU A 89 -19.43 -16.78 1.41
C LEU A 89 -20.18 -17.83 2.22
N LEU A 90 -19.86 -19.12 2.05
CA LEU A 90 -20.47 -20.20 2.84
C LEU A 90 -20.16 -20.06 4.33
N LYS A 91 -18.91 -19.72 4.69
CA LYS A 91 -18.49 -19.52 6.09
C LYS A 91 -19.17 -18.32 6.76
N ILE A 92 -19.49 -17.29 6.01
CA ILE A 92 -20.14 -16.06 6.52
C ILE A 92 -21.65 -16.02 6.23
N SER A 93 -22.24 -17.13 5.80
CA SER A 93 -23.64 -17.19 5.37
C SER A 93 -24.63 -16.84 6.50
N ASN A 94 -24.28 -17.13 7.75
CA ASN A 94 -25.06 -16.75 8.93
C ASN A 94 -24.96 -15.26 9.29
N TYR A 95 -24.11 -14.51 8.58
CA TYR A 95 -23.75 -13.15 8.93
C TYR A 95 -24.19 -12.13 7.87
N PRO A 96 -25.46 -11.72 7.81
CA PRO A 96 -26.07 -11.10 6.64
C PRO A 96 -25.44 -9.77 6.23
N ARG A 97 -24.88 -9.01 7.18
CA ARG A 97 -24.19 -7.74 6.87
C ARG A 97 -22.84 -8.00 6.21
N LEU A 98 -22.05 -8.91 6.76
CA LEU A 98 -20.77 -9.30 6.20
C LEU A 98 -20.94 -10.01 4.86
N LEU A 99 -21.97 -10.86 4.73
CA LEU A 99 -22.34 -11.49 3.47
C LEU A 99 -22.66 -10.45 2.38
N LYS A 100 -23.50 -9.45 2.68
CA LYS A 100 -23.79 -8.36 1.73
C LYS A 100 -22.52 -7.60 1.33
N ALA A 101 -21.69 -7.23 2.30
CA ALA A 101 -20.43 -6.54 2.02
C ALA A 101 -19.49 -7.39 1.15
N ALA A 102 -19.38 -8.70 1.44
CA ALA A 102 -18.56 -9.63 0.68
C ALA A 102 -19.08 -9.81 -0.76
N VAL A 103 -20.40 -9.94 -0.95
CA VAL A 103 -21.00 -10.03 -2.30
C VAL A 103 -20.71 -8.75 -3.10
N VAL A 104 -20.87 -7.57 -2.51
CA VAL A 104 -20.51 -6.30 -3.18
C VAL A 104 -19.03 -6.28 -3.53
N ALA A 105 -18.14 -6.69 -2.62
CA ALA A 105 -16.71 -6.77 -2.88
C ALA A 105 -16.36 -7.75 -4.03
N ILE A 106 -17.03 -8.90 -4.10
CA ILE A 106 -16.85 -9.88 -5.17
C ILE A 106 -17.34 -9.32 -6.52
N ILE A 107 -18.45 -8.58 -6.54
CA ILE A 107 -18.95 -7.92 -7.76
C ILE A 107 -17.93 -6.89 -8.25
N VAL A 108 -17.43 -6.02 -7.36
CA VAL A 108 -16.40 -5.02 -7.70
C VAL A 108 -15.13 -5.69 -8.18
N TYR A 109 -14.65 -6.72 -7.48
CA TYR A 109 -13.50 -7.51 -7.90
C TYR A 109 -13.73 -8.11 -9.30
N SER A 110 -14.90 -8.71 -9.55
CA SER A 110 -15.23 -9.34 -10.83
C SER A 110 -15.18 -8.31 -11.97
N PHE A 111 -15.75 -7.13 -11.75
CA PHE A 111 -15.68 -6.03 -12.70
C PHE A 111 -14.22 -5.62 -12.99
N CYS A 112 -13.38 -5.45 -11.97
CA CYS A 112 -11.97 -5.14 -12.16
C CYS A 112 -11.21 -6.28 -12.87
N ALA A 113 -11.47 -7.53 -12.49
CA ALA A 113 -10.80 -8.71 -13.02
C ALA A 113 -11.14 -8.96 -14.50
N PHE A 114 -12.34 -8.63 -14.96
CA PHE A 114 -12.76 -8.86 -16.36
C PHE A 114 -12.66 -7.62 -17.26
N THR A 115 -12.12 -6.51 -16.76
CA THR A 115 -11.82 -5.30 -17.55
C THR A 115 -10.32 -5.03 -17.53
N SER A 116 -9.80 -4.10 -18.34
CA SER A 116 -8.37 -3.71 -18.29
C SER A 116 -7.95 -3.00 -16.99
N ILE A 117 -8.90 -2.68 -16.12
CA ILE A 117 -8.68 -1.98 -14.84
C ILE A 117 -7.74 -2.76 -13.92
N HIS A 118 -7.80 -4.09 -13.90
CA HIS A 118 -6.89 -4.87 -13.04
C HIS A 118 -5.41 -4.58 -13.31
N GLN A 119 -5.02 -4.29 -14.55
CA GLN A 119 -3.60 -3.99 -14.86
C GLN A 119 -3.16 -2.68 -14.23
N GLN A 120 -4.02 -1.66 -14.23
CA GLN A 120 -3.73 -0.41 -13.53
C GLN A 120 -3.70 -0.60 -12.03
N ILE A 121 -4.60 -1.43 -11.49
CA ILE A 121 -4.56 -1.74 -10.06
C ILE A 121 -3.23 -2.42 -9.74
N ILE A 122 -2.81 -3.43 -10.49
CA ILE A 122 -1.51 -4.12 -10.28
C ILE A 122 -0.36 -3.11 -10.32
N LEU A 123 -0.31 -2.22 -11.32
CA LEU A 123 0.74 -1.20 -11.44
C LEU A 123 0.68 -0.17 -10.30
N PHE A 124 -0.50 0.28 -9.90
CA PHE A 124 -0.62 1.24 -8.81
C PHE A 124 -0.28 0.62 -7.46
N MET A 125 -0.55 -0.68 -7.28
CA MET A 125 -0.43 -1.35 -5.99
C MET A 125 1.00 -1.60 -5.53
N GLY A 126 2.03 -1.28 -6.31
CA GLY A 126 3.37 -1.10 -5.74
C GLY A 126 3.35 0.00 -4.68
N HIS A 127 3.13 1.24 -5.14
CA HIS A 127 2.96 2.40 -4.26
C HIS A 127 1.70 2.34 -3.38
N GLY A 128 0.61 1.76 -3.87
CA GLY A 128 -0.61 1.59 -3.07
C GLY A 128 -0.39 0.71 -1.84
N THR A 129 0.44 -0.34 -1.95
CA THR A 129 0.73 -1.24 -0.82
C THR A 129 1.66 -0.57 0.19
N GLU A 130 2.59 0.28 -0.24
CA GLU A 130 3.39 1.13 0.65
C GLU A 130 2.47 1.95 1.58
N LEU A 131 1.47 2.63 1.00
CA LEU A 131 0.49 3.40 1.78
C LEU A 131 -0.35 2.53 2.73
N ILE A 132 -0.77 1.33 2.30
CA ILE A 132 -1.53 0.40 3.15
C ILE A 132 -0.67 -0.05 4.35
N ILE A 133 0.58 -0.46 4.11
CA ILE A 133 1.50 -0.89 5.16
C ILE A 133 1.82 0.26 6.11
N ALA A 134 2.03 1.47 5.59
CA ALA A 134 2.20 2.66 6.40
C ALA A 134 1.00 2.89 7.32
N GLY A 135 -0.23 2.78 6.79
CA GLY A 135 -1.46 2.93 7.57
C GLY A 135 -1.59 1.87 8.67
N ILE A 136 -1.25 0.61 8.38
CA ILE A 136 -1.23 -0.48 9.36
C ILE A 136 -0.22 -0.20 10.46
N PHE A 137 1.00 0.21 10.11
CA PHE A 137 2.06 0.52 11.07
C PHE A 137 1.71 1.73 11.95
N LEU A 138 1.18 2.80 11.36
CA LEU A 138 0.68 3.95 12.12
C LEU A 138 -0.47 3.55 13.05
N TYR A 139 -1.40 2.71 12.60
CA TYR A 139 -2.49 2.22 13.45
C TYR A 139 -1.96 1.39 14.62
N ARG A 140 -0.98 0.49 14.39
CA ARG A 140 -0.35 -0.31 15.47
C ARG A 140 0.41 0.57 16.45
N GLY A 141 1.14 1.57 15.95
CA GLY A 141 1.82 2.55 16.77
C GLY A 141 0.86 3.42 17.60
N LEU A 142 -0.28 3.79 17.04
CA LEU A 142 -1.29 4.60 17.73
C LEU A 142 -2.08 3.77 18.79
N SER A 143 -2.50 2.57 18.41
CA SER A 143 -3.43 1.75 19.21
C SER A 143 -2.74 0.77 20.15
N GLY A 144 -1.46 0.44 19.91
CA GLY A 144 -0.80 -0.69 20.55
C GLY A 144 -1.37 -2.05 20.12
N SER A 145 -2.19 -2.09 19.07
CA SER A 145 -2.84 -3.32 18.60
C SER A 145 -1.81 -4.31 18.04
N ALA A 146 -1.94 -5.57 18.44
CA ALA A 146 -1.04 -6.66 18.05
C ALA A 146 0.45 -6.37 18.35
N VAL A 147 0.75 -5.54 19.35
CA VAL A 147 2.12 -5.30 19.82
C VAL A 147 2.48 -6.33 20.89
N ILE A 148 3.61 -7.02 20.73
CA ILE A 148 4.09 -8.01 21.70
C ILE A 148 4.95 -7.29 22.76
N HIS A 149 5.98 -6.56 22.31
CA HIS A 149 6.83 -5.75 23.17
C HIS A 149 6.53 -4.26 23.04
N LYS A 150 6.46 -3.53 24.16
CA LYS A 150 6.11 -2.09 24.15
C LYS A 150 7.00 -1.23 23.26
N ILE A 151 8.26 -1.61 23.07
CA ILE A 151 9.19 -0.90 22.18
C ILE A 151 8.84 -1.03 20.69
N GLU A 152 8.05 -2.03 20.30
CA GLU A 152 7.57 -2.16 18.91
C GLU A 152 6.61 -1.03 18.54
N GLN A 153 5.88 -0.46 19.52
CA GLN A 153 4.87 0.56 19.26
C GLN A 153 5.48 1.83 18.63
N PRO A 154 6.51 2.48 19.23
CA PRO A 154 7.19 3.59 18.57
C PRO A 154 7.94 3.18 17.30
N LEU A 155 8.42 1.93 17.20
CA LEU A 155 9.07 1.41 15.98
C LEU A 155 8.08 1.31 14.81
N TYR A 156 6.86 0.80 15.04
CA TYR A 156 5.81 0.79 14.03
C TYR A 156 5.45 2.21 13.59
N SER A 157 5.26 3.14 14.53
CA SER A 157 5.04 4.55 14.17
C SER A 157 6.19 5.12 13.33
N MET A 158 7.44 4.82 13.69
CA MET A 158 8.62 5.27 12.94
C MET A 158 8.61 4.75 11.51
N LEU A 159 8.41 3.45 11.32
CA LEU A 159 8.37 2.84 9.98
C LEU A 159 7.20 3.39 9.15
N GLY A 160 6.02 3.56 9.77
CA GLY A 160 4.85 4.12 9.09
C GLY A 160 5.07 5.55 8.61
N PHE A 161 5.63 6.42 9.46
CA PHE A 161 5.96 7.79 9.05
C PHE A 161 7.11 7.83 8.05
N PHE A 162 8.11 6.96 8.18
CA PHE A 162 9.21 6.89 7.21
C PHE A 162 8.70 6.58 5.80
N ILE A 163 7.81 5.58 5.65
CA ILE A 163 7.19 5.25 4.35
C ILE A 163 6.43 6.46 3.82
N VAL A 164 5.56 7.09 4.62
CA VAL A 164 4.80 8.28 4.21
C VAL A 164 5.73 9.41 3.74
N PHE A 165 6.79 9.74 4.50
CA PHE A 165 7.70 10.82 4.12
C PHE A 165 8.50 10.49 2.86
N TYR A 166 8.89 9.23 2.70
CA TYR A 166 9.59 8.77 1.52
C TYR A 166 8.73 8.91 0.27
N ASP A 167 7.48 8.43 0.34
CA ASP A 167 6.50 8.48 -0.75
C ASP A 167 6.09 9.92 -1.06
N MET A 168 5.89 10.76 -0.04
CA MET A 168 5.62 12.19 -0.22
C MET A 168 6.80 12.89 -0.93
N ARG A 169 8.04 12.63 -0.51
CA ARG A 169 9.22 13.20 -1.17
C ARG A 169 9.33 12.71 -2.62
N PHE A 170 9.11 11.43 -2.87
CA PHE A 170 9.09 10.86 -4.21
C PHE A 170 8.04 11.54 -5.09
N ALA A 171 6.79 11.57 -4.63
CA ALA A 171 5.65 12.15 -5.33
C ALA A 171 5.84 13.65 -5.60
N TYR A 172 6.32 14.40 -4.60
CA TYR A 172 6.62 15.82 -4.74
C TYR A 172 7.70 16.08 -5.79
N ARG A 173 8.84 15.36 -5.72
CA ARG A 173 9.91 15.52 -6.71
C ARG A 173 9.43 15.17 -8.11
N LEU A 174 8.63 14.12 -8.25
CA LEU A 174 8.10 13.71 -9.55
C LEU A 174 7.07 14.72 -10.10
N ALA A 175 6.23 15.29 -9.23
CA ALA A 175 5.24 16.29 -9.61
C ALA A 175 5.87 17.64 -10.00
N TYR A 176 6.90 18.10 -9.28
CA TYR A 176 7.36 19.48 -9.37
C TYR A 176 8.80 19.65 -9.90
N VAL A 177 9.66 18.64 -9.79
CA VAL A 177 11.08 18.76 -10.17
C VAL A 177 11.32 18.12 -11.53
N GLU A 178 11.56 18.96 -12.55
CA GLU A 178 11.75 18.50 -13.94
C GLU A 178 12.94 17.56 -14.11
N SER A 179 14.09 17.90 -13.51
CA SER A 179 15.28 17.05 -13.57
C SER A 179 15.04 15.65 -12.98
N TYR A 180 14.17 15.55 -11.97
CA TYR A 180 13.79 14.26 -11.39
C TYR A 180 12.87 13.46 -12.31
N ARG A 181 11.94 14.11 -13.03
CA ARG A 181 11.12 13.43 -14.06
C ARG A 181 11.96 12.87 -15.20
N ILE A 182 12.97 13.62 -15.65
CA ILE A 182 13.89 13.15 -16.69
C ILE A 182 14.67 11.92 -16.18
N GLN A 183 15.20 11.97 -14.97
CA GLN A 183 15.87 10.82 -14.35
C GLN A 183 14.94 9.60 -14.20
N TYR A 184 13.69 9.83 -13.77
CA TYR A 184 12.67 8.80 -13.63
C TYR A 184 12.29 8.16 -14.97
N GLY A 185 12.12 8.96 -16.03
CA GLY A 185 11.87 8.46 -17.39
C GLY A 185 13.04 7.67 -17.96
N ASN A 186 14.27 8.07 -17.60
CA ASN A 186 15.52 7.39 -17.99
C ASN A 186 15.82 6.15 -17.15
N ALA A 187 15.07 5.90 -16.07
CA ALA A 187 15.28 4.73 -15.22
C ALA A 187 15.03 3.42 -16.00
N LYS A 188 15.69 2.33 -15.56
CA LYS A 188 15.60 0.99 -16.18
C LYS A 188 15.84 1.01 -17.71
N GLY A 189 16.76 1.85 -18.18
CA GLY A 189 17.15 1.91 -19.59
C GLY A 189 16.33 2.85 -20.49
N GLY A 190 15.46 3.69 -19.92
CA GLY A 190 14.88 4.84 -20.64
C GLY A 190 13.62 4.61 -21.48
N GLY A 191 12.90 3.51 -21.26
CA GLY A 191 11.69 3.18 -22.02
C GLY A 191 10.36 3.45 -21.31
N HIS A 192 10.30 4.36 -20.31
CA HIS A 192 9.08 4.65 -19.55
C HIS A 192 8.44 3.43 -18.85
N TRP A 193 9.26 2.46 -18.44
CA TRP A 193 8.84 1.22 -17.78
C TRP A 193 8.41 1.39 -16.32
N MET A 194 8.50 2.61 -15.77
CA MET A 194 8.19 2.88 -14.37
C MET A 194 6.67 3.03 -14.17
N ASP A 195 6.15 2.64 -13.00
CA ASP A 195 4.71 2.44 -12.78
C ASP A 195 3.88 3.68 -13.07
N PHE A 196 4.30 4.84 -12.54
CA PHE A 196 3.56 6.09 -12.79
C PHE A 196 3.70 6.60 -14.22
N SER A 197 4.77 6.25 -14.95
CA SER A 197 4.85 6.57 -16.39
C SER A 197 3.85 5.74 -17.19
N GLN A 198 3.74 4.45 -16.88
CA GLN A 198 2.76 3.56 -17.51
C GLN A 198 1.32 3.97 -17.17
N LEU A 199 1.03 4.26 -15.89
CA LEU A 199 -0.29 4.72 -15.45
C LEU A 199 -0.68 6.07 -16.07
N ALA A 200 0.24 7.03 -16.10
CA ALA A 200 -0.02 8.35 -16.71
C ALA A 200 -0.31 8.22 -18.21
N SER A 201 0.47 7.38 -18.92
CA SER A 201 0.25 7.08 -20.34
C SER A 201 -1.12 6.43 -20.57
N TRP A 202 -1.48 5.44 -19.77
CA TRP A 202 -2.76 4.75 -19.90
C TRP A 202 -3.96 5.67 -19.63
N MET A 203 -3.87 6.52 -18.60
CA MET A 203 -4.90 7.51 -18.25
C MET A 203 -4.91 8.75 -19.15
N GLN A 204 -3.95 8.89 -20.07
CA GLN A 204 -3.78 10.07 -20.92
C GLN A 204 -3.66 11.38 -20.11
N ILE A 205 -2.93 11.33 -18.99
CA ILE A 205 -2.63 12.49 -18.16
C ILE A 205 -1.11 12.70 -18.05
N SER A 206 -0.70 13.89 -17.60
CA SER A 206 0.71 14.15 -17.37
C SER A 206 1.26 13.32 -16.19
N LEU A 207 2.54 12.91 -16.28
CA LEU A 207 3.24 12.25 -15.16
C LEU A 207 3.19 13.10 -13.88
N SER A 208 3.27 14.43 -14.02
CA SER A 208 3.17 15.36 -12.90
C SER A 208 1.80 15.32 -12.22
N SER A 209 0.72 15.20 -13.00
CA SER A 209 -0.65 15.08 -12.48
C SER A 209 -0.86 13.76 -11.74
N MET A 210 -0.35 12.65 -12.29
CA MET A 210 -0.38 11.34 -11.62
C MET A 210 0.39 11.38 -10.29
N ALA A 211 1.59 11.95 -10.30
CA ALA A 211 2.41 12.11 -9.10
C ALA A 211 1.75 13.03 -8.05
N PHE A 212 1.10 14.12 -8.48
CA PHE A 212 0.36 15.00 -7.59
C PHE A 212 -0.85 14.30 -6.96
N PHE A 213 -1.61 13.51 -7.73
CA PHE A 213 -2.67 12.68 -7.20
C PHE A 213 -2.13 11.73 -6.12
N PHE A 214 -1.02 11.03 -6.39
CA PHE A 214 -0.41 10.15 -5.41
C PHE A 214 0.10 10.90 -4.16
N LEU A 215 0.62 12.12 -4.31
CA LEU A 215 0.99 12.98 -3.18
C LEU A 215 -0.21 13.26 -2.25
N LEU A 216 -1.41 13.44 -2.80
CA LEU A 216 -2.64 13.56 -2.00
C LEU A 216 -2.98 12.23 -1.30
N CYS A 217 -2.81 11.10 -2.00
CA CYS A 217 -3.02 9.78 -1.41
C CYS A 217 -2.10 9.50 -0.21
N CYS A 218 -0.88 10.07 -0.18
CA CYS A 218 0.06 9.92 0.94
C CYS A 218 -0.47 10.45 2.28
N ILE A 219 -1.54 11.26 2.29
CA ILE A 219 -2.20 11.74 3.52
C ILE A 219 -3.10 10.65 4.13
N LEU A 220 -3.62 9.75 3.29
CA LEU A 220 -4.60 8.74 3.69
C LEU A 220 -4.11 7.80 4.80
N PRO A 221 -2.86 7.28 4.81
CA PRO A 221 -2.37 6.42 5.89
C PRO A 221 -2.52 7.05 7.28
N VAL A 222 -2.21 8.34 7.41
CA VAL A 222 -2.30 9.08 8.69
C VAL A 222 -3.76 9.26 9.11
N VAL A 223 -4.61 9.71 8.18
CA VAL A 223 -6.04 9.94 8.46
C VAL A 223 -6.77 8.64 8.76
N LEU A 224 -6.59 7.62 7.93
CA LEU A 224 -7.28 6.34 8.06
C LEU A 224 -6.82 5.56 9.29
N SER A 225 -5.54 5.62 9.68
CA SER A 225 -5.07 4.99 10.92
C SER A 225 -5.67 5.64 12.16
N ALA A 226 -5.76 6.99 12.20
CA ALA A 226 -6.42 7.71 13.26
C ALA A 226 -7.93 7.39 13.32
N LEU A 227 -8.63 7.43 12.19
CA LEU A 227 -10.05 7.08 12.11
C LEU A 227 -10.30 5.62 12.52
N ALA A 228 -9.48 4.68 12.05
CA ALA A 228 -9.60 3.26 12.42
C ALA A 228 -9.49 3.07 13.94
N HIS A 229 -8.62 3.83 14.61
CA HIS A 229 -8.52 3.83 16.07
C HIS A 229 -9.75 4.43 16.75
N LEU A 230 -10.17 5.63 16.34
CA LEU A 230 -11.29 6.35 16.94
C LEU A 230 -12.62 5.57 16.82
N TYR A 231 -12.80 4.83 15.72
CA TYR A 231 -13.99 4.07 15.39
C TYR A 231 -13.86 2.55 15.66
N ARG A 232 -12.78 2.10 16.30
CA ARG A 232 -12.49 0.67 16.53
C ARG A 232 -13.68 -0.11 17.09
N GLU A 233 -14.31 0.36 18.17
CA GLU A 233 -15.45 -0.34 18.78
C GLU A 233 -16.65 -0.45 17.84
N LYS A 234 -16.89 0.58 17.01
CA LYS A 234 -17.98 0.54 16.03
C LYS A 234 -17.68 -0.43 14.90
N ILE A 235 -16.43 -0.47 14.44
CA ILE A 235 -15.96 -1.44 13.44
C ILE A 235 -16.08 -2.86 13.98
N LEU A 236 -15.61 -3.10 15.20
CA LEU A 236 -15.72 -4.42 15.86
C LEU A 236 -17.18 -4.80 16.08
N ALA A 237 -18.03 -3.88 16.53
CA ALA A 237 -19.47 -4.13 16.69
C ALA A 237 -20.17 -4.40 15.35
N PHE A 238 -19.72 -3.79 14.25
CA PHE A 238 -20.22 -4.09 12.92
C PHE A 238 -19.84 -5.51 12.50
N ILE A 239 -18.62 -5.95 12.80
CA ILE A 239 -18.12 -7.29 12.47
C ILE A 239 -18.73 -8.36 13.40
N SER A 240 -18.91 -8.08 14.69
CA SER A 240 -19.42 -9.06 15.67
C SER A 240 -20.94 -9.21 15.69
N LYS A 241 -21.67 -8.22 15.17
CA LYS A 241 -23.11 -8.30 14.88
C LYS A 241 -23.39 -8.62 13.41
N ALA A 242 -22.36 -8.75 12.59
CA ALA A 242 -22.51 -9.40 11.32
C ALA A 242 -22.70 -10.86 11.65
#